data_AF-A0A2H0DJ59-F1
#
_entry.id   AF-A0A2H0DJ59-F1
#
_cell.length_a   1.000
_cell.length_b   1.000
_cell.length_c   1.000
_cell.angle_alpha   90.00
_cell.angle_beta   90.00
_cell.angle_gamma   90.00
#
_symmetry.space_group_name_H-M   'P 1'
#
loop_
_entity.id
_entity.type
_entity.pdbx_description
1 polymer ?
#
loop_
_entity_poly.entity_id
_entity_poly.type
_entity_poly.pdbx_seq_one_letter_code
_entity_poly.pdbx_strand_id
1 'polypeptide(L)'
;MKQSLLPVFLAASLSSGCLYTNIHAPRAYRSATPSDVKASSSDPTVSGRSCYRTALYLFAWGDAGYSAALADALAGDPKAVLYDVNTDTHVRSYVVGLYSKICTVVSGRVGRP
;
A
#
# COMPACT_ATOMS: atom_id res chain seq x y z
N MET A 1 22.72 38.65 -25.97
CA MET A 1 21.69 37.77 -25.36
C MET A 1 22.23 37.18 -24.07
N LYS A 2 21.86 37.72 -22.90
CA LYS A 2 22.16 37.06 -21.61
C LYS A 2 21.16 35.92 -21.46
N GLN A 3 21.55 34.69 -21.82
CA GLN A 3 20.75 33.51 -21.53
C GLN A 3 20.62 33.41 -20.00
N SER A 4 19.41 33.62 -19.51
CA SER A 4 19.10 33.44 -18.10
C SER A 4 19.24 31.95 -17.79
N LEU A 5 20.25 31.57 -17.01
CA LEU A 5 20.50 30.20 -16.56
C LEU A 5 19.53 29.79 -15.42
N LEU A 6 18.75 30.74 -14.91
CA LEU A 6 17.77 30.55 -13.83
C LEU A 6 16.76 29.40 -14.08
N PRO A 7 16.09 29.30 -15.24
CA PRO A 7 15.17 28.18 -15.51
C PRO A 7 15.86 26.82 -15.53
N VAL A 8 17.14 26.76 -15.92
CA VAL A 8 17.92 25.51 -15.96
C VAL A 8 18.25 25.04 -14.55
N PHE A 9 18.66 25.96 -13.66
CA PHE A 9 18.88 25.64 -12.25
C PHE A 9 17.61 25.25 -11.51
N LEU A 10 16.48 25.89 -11.82
CA LEU A 10 15.18 25.55 -11.24
C LEU A 10 14.67 24.17 -11.71
N ALA A 11 14.86 23.85 -12.99
CA ALA A 11 14.55 22.53 -13.53
C ALA A 11 15.45 21.44 -12.92
N ALA A 12 16.74 21.74 -12.71
CA ALA A 12 17.68 20.83 -12.07
C ALA A 12 17.35 20.57 -10.59
N SER A 13 16.94 21.60 -9.84
CA SER A 13 16.54 21.43 -8.43
C SER A 13 15.22 20.69 -8.28
N LEU A 14 14.25 20.90 -9.18
CA LEU A 14 13.02 20.10 -9.24
C LEU A 14 13.31 18.65 -9.65
N SER A 15 14.34 18.41 -10.47
CA SER A 15 14.79 17.05 -10.82
C SER A 15 15.54 16.33 -9.70
N SER A 16 15.91 17.02 -8.61
CA SER A 16 16.76 16.49 -7.55
C SER A 16 16.03 15.68 -6.47
N GLY A 17 14.70 15.51 -6.54
CA GLY A 17 14.01 14.50 -5.75
C GLY A 17 12.62 14.85 -5.25
N CYS A 18 12.12 13.96 -4.38
CA CYS A 18 10.79 14.02 -3.79
C CYS A 18 10.67 15.27 -2.89
N LEU A 19 9.82 16.23 -3.28
CA LEU A 19 9.53 17.44 -2.52
C LEU A 19 8.78 17.14 -1.22
N TYR A 20 7.96 16.09 -1.23
CA TYR A 20 7.19 15.66 -0.08
C TYR A 20 7.01 14.15 -0.09
N THR A 21 7.32 13.52 1.04
CA THR A 21 7.03 12.11 1.27
C THR A 21 6.41 11.90 2.65
N ASN A 22 5.28 11.21 2.67
CA ASN A 22 4.66 10.69 3.87
C ASN A 22 3.97 9.36 3.53
N ILE A 23 4.77 8.31 3.42
CA ILE A 23 4.30 6.95 3.14
C ILE A 23 4.42 6.11 4.42
N HIS A 24 3.34 5.46 4.81
CA HIS A 24 3.37 4.39 5.81
C HIS A 24 3.28 3.03 5.12
N ALA A 25 4.34 2.21 5.18
CA ALA A 25 4.36 0.90 4.50
C ALA A 25 5.09 -0.19 5.31
N PRO A 26 4.75 -0.42 6.59
CA PRO A 26 5.31 -1.54 7.34
C PRO A 26 4.99 -2.89 6.66
N ARG A 27 6.03 -3.69 6.43
CA ARG A 27 5.95 -5.01 5.76
C ARG A 27 6.03 -6.19 6.72
N ALA A 28 6.13 -5.94 8.02
CA ALA A 28 6.12 -7.01 9.01
C ALA A 28 4.67 -7.42 9.29
N TYR A 29 4.29 -8.62 8.88
CA TYR A 29 3.03 -9.25 9.26
C TYR A 29 3.26 -10.74 9.51
N ARG A 30 2.70 -11.24 10.62
CA ARG A 30 2.69 -12.66 10.96
C ARG A 30 1.25 -13.14 10.74
N SER A 31 1.04 -13.98 9.74
CA SER A 31 -0.26 -14.62 9.54
C SER A 31 -0.55 -15.61 10.65
N ALA A 32 -1.79 -15.67 11.12
CA ALA A 32 -2.25 -16.78 11.95
C ALA A 32 -2.27 -18.08 11.13
N THR A 33 -2.07 -19.20 11.81
CA THR A 33 -2.22 -20.54 11.25
C THR A 33 -3.63 -21.07 11.51
N PRO A 34 -4.12 -22.07 10.75
CA PRO A 34 -5.43 -22.66 11.01
C PRO A 34 -5.64 -23.18 12.45
N SER A 35 -4.56 -23.63 13.10
CA SER A 35 -4.56 -24.06 14.50
C SER A 35 -4.78 -22.93 15.50
N ASP A 36 -4.47 -21.68 15.13
CA ASP A 36 -4.60 -20.52 16.01
C ASP A 36 -6.04 -19.97 16.08
N VAL A 37 -6.92 -20.38 15.14
CA VAL A 37 -8.22 -19.72 14.91
C VAL A 37 -9.40 -20.68 14.74
N LYS A 38 -9.29 -21.89 15.30
CA LYS A 38 -10.32 -22.96 15.19
C LYS A 38 -10.90 -23.08 13.78
N ALA A 39 -10.02 -23.08 12.78
CA ALA A 39 -10.40 -22.94 11.37
C ALA A 39 -11.47 -23.95 10.94
N SER A 40 -12.46 -23.46 10.19
CA SER A 40 -13.46 -24.29 9.54
C SER A 40 -13.26 -24.30 8.03
N SER A 41 -13.68 -25.39 7.37
CA SER A 41 -13.72 -25.44 5.91
C SER A 41 -14.72 -24.45 5.30
N SER A 42 -15.69 -23.99 6.10
CA SER A 42 -16.71 -23.02 5.73
C SER A 42 -16.30 -21.55 5.93
N ASP A 43 -15.08 -21.29 6.40
CA ASP A 43 -14.63 -19.93 6.70
C ASP A 43 -14.54 -19.09 5.40
N PRO A 44 -15.13 -17.88 5.38
CA PRO A 44 -15.16 -17.07 4.18
C PRO A 44 -13.79 -16.48 3.89
N THR A 45 -13.47 -16.36 2.61
CA THR A 45 -12.30 -15.62 2.14
C THR A 45 -12.64 -14.14 2.03
N VAL A 46 -11.84 -13.28 2.64
CA VAL A 46 -11.96 -11.83 2.50
C VAL A 46 -10.66 -11.25 1.93
N SER A 47 -10.77 -10.07 1.35
CA SER A 47 -9.63 -9.33 0.84
C SER A 47 -9.73 -7.88 1.23
N GLY A 48 -8.59 -7.27 1.53
CA GLY A 48 -8.48 -5.84 1.78
C GLY A 48 -7.27 -5.26 1.08
N ARG A 49 -7.25 -3.93 0.97
CA ARG A 49 -6.22 -3.22 0.24
C ARG A 49 -5.94 -1.85 0.84
N SER A 50 -4.66 -1.54 0.93
CA SER A 50 -4.18 -0.20 1.28
C SER A 50 -3.21 0.30 0.22
N CYS A 51 -3.25 1.60 -0.11
CA CYS A 51 -2.43 2.16 -1.19
C CYS A 51 -1.83 3.53 -0.86
N TYR A 52 -0.54 3.69 -1.21
CA TYR A 52 0.06 5.01 -1.37
C TYR A 52 0.03 5.43 -2.84
N ARG A 53 0.18 6.73 -3.07
CA ARG A 53 0.17 7.35 -4.39
C ARG A 53 1.40 8.22 -4.55
N THR A 54 1.84 8.34 -5.79
CA THR A 54 2.87 9.29 -6.18
C THR A 54 2.34 10.18 -7.28
N ALA A 55 2.77 11.44 -7.27
CA ALA A 55 2.42 12.43 -8.29
C ALA A 55 3.64 13.23 -8.72
N LEU A 56 3.74 13.43 -10.04
CA LEU A 56 4.77 14.19 -10.75
C LEU A 56 6.21 13.75 -10.44
N TYR A 57 6.40 12.55 -9.89
CA TYR A 57 7.67 12.09 -9.28
C TYR A 57 8.16 12.93 -8.09
N LEU A 58 7.37 13.91 -7.63
CA LEU A 58 7.75 14.87 -6.60
C LEU A 58 7.03 14.62 -5.27
N PHE A 59 5.80 14.11 -5.32
CA PHE A 59 4.95 13.93 -4.15
C PHE A 59 4.65 12.46 -3.94
N ALA A 60 4.72 12.02 -2.69
CA ALA A 60 4.45 10.66 -2.29
C ALA A 60 3.65 10.65 -0.98
N TRP A 61 2.46 10.03 -0.97
CA TRP A 61 1.63 10.01 0.24
C TRP A 61 0.67 8.83 0.31
N GLY A 62 0.33 8.44 1.54
CA GLY A 62 -0.67 7.44 1.85
C GLY A 62 -0.10 6.28 2.66
N ASP A 63 -0.86 5.20 2.72
CA ASP A 63 -0.54 4.01 3.50
C ASP A 63 -0.60 2.80 2.56
N ALA A 64 0.41 1.95 2.54
CA ALA A 64 0.35 0.63 1.92
C ALA A 64 0.93 -0.44 2.85
N GLY A 65 0.83 -0.23 4.15
CA GLY A 65 1.17 -1.20 5.17
C GLY A 65 0.22 -2.39 5.18
N TYR A 66 0.73 -3.53 5.60
CA TYR A 66 -0.11 -4.72 5.79
C TYR A 66 -1.20 -4.51 6.85
N SER A 67 -0.92 -3.73 7.90
CA SER A 67 -1.90 -3.40 8.94
C SER A 67 -3.12 -2.66 8.40
N ALA A 68 -2.91 -1.66 7.55
CA ALA A 68 -4.00 -0.92 6.92
C ALA A 68 -4.78 -1.78 5.92
N ALA A 69 -4.09 -2.62 5.14
CA ALA A 69 -4.75 -3.55 4.22
C ALA A 69 -5.57 -4.62 4.97
N LEU A 70 -5.07 -5.08 6.13
CA LEU A 70 -5.78 -6.01 7.01
C LEU A 70 -7.00 -5.35 7.68
N ALA A 71 -6.86 -4.11 8.14
CA ALA A 71 -7.97 -3.34 8.71
C ALA A 71 -9.08 -3.14 7.68
N ASP A 72 -8.73 -2.88 6.41
CA ASP A 72 -9.69 -2.83 5.30
C ASP A 72 -10.37 -4.19 5.07
N ALA A 73 -9.60 -5.29 5.10
CA ALA A 73 -10.12 -6.65 4.94
C ALA A 73 -11.12 -7.06 6.04
N LEU A 74 -10.88 -6.59 7.27
CA LEU A 74 -11.62 -6.94 8.48
C LEU A 74 -12.60 -5.84 8.94
N ALA A 75 -12.84 -4.81 8.12
CA ALA A 75 -13.67 -3.67 8.50
C ALA A 75 -15.09 -4.06 8.92
N GLY A 76 -15.61 -5.18 8.41
CA GLY A 76 -16.92 -5.74 8.77
C GLY A 76 -16.93 -6.69 9.98
N ASP A 77 -15.78 -7.17 10.45
CA ASP A 77 -15.68 -8.06 11.61
C ASP A 77 -14.39 -7.77 12.40
N PRO A 78 -14.41 -6.83 13.36
CA PRO A 78 -13.21 -6.43 14.09
C PRO A 78 -12.68 -7.49 15.08
N LYS A 79 -13.42 -8.58 15.31
CA LYS A 79 -12.98 -9.71 16.17
C LYS A 79 -12.43 -10.88 15.35
N ALA A 80 -12.58 -10.84 14.03
CA ALA A 80 -12.04 -11.83 13.14
C ALA A 80 -10.51 -11.78 13.08
N VAL A 81 -9.92 -12.94 12.80
CA VAL A 81 -8.49 -13.07 12.53
C VAL A 81 -8.32 -13.64 11.13
N LEU A 82 -7.50 -12.96 10.34
CA LEU A 82 -7.13 -13.45 9.01
C LEU A 82 -6.05 -14.53 9.16
N TYR A 83 -6.29 -15.70 8.57
CA TYR A 83 -5.35 -16.81 8.53
C TYR A 83 -5.18 -17.31 7.10
N ASP A 84 -4.09 -18.05 6.86
CA ASP A 84 -3.70 -18.47 5.50
C ASP A 84 -3.63 -17.27 4.54
N VAL A 85 -2.89 -16.24 4.99
CA VAL A 85 -2.88 -14.93 4.34
C VAL A 85 -1.93 -14.94 3.14
N ASN A 86 -2.48 -14.64 1.98
CA ASN A 86 -1.74 -14.32 0.77
C ASN A 86 -1.63 -12.80 0.61
N THR A 87 -0.44 -12.33 0.24
CA THR A 87 -0.14 -10.91 0.06
C THR A 87 0.36 -10.63 -1.34
N ASP A 88 -0.19 -9.60 -1.97
CA ASP A 88 0.19 -9.17 -3.31
C ASP A 88 0.41 -7.65 -3.34
N THR A 89 1.13 -7.16 -4.35
CA THR A 89 1.39 -5.73 -4.55
C THR A 89 1.02 -5.33 -5.97
N HIS A 90 0.01 -4.48 -6.11
CA HIS A 90 -0.46 -3.99 -7.40
C HIS A 90 0.09 -2.59 -7.67
N VAL A 91 0.80 -2.45 -8.78
CA VAL A 91 1.32 -1.17 -9.26
C VAL A 91 0.51 -0.73 -10.48
N ARG A 92 -0.10 0.46 -10.39
CA ARG A 92 -0.79 1.09 -11.52
C ARG A 92 -0.16 2.44 -11.78
N SER A 93 0.40 2.61 -12.96
CA SER A 93 1.02 3.86 -13.39
C SER A 93 0.22 4.47 -14.54
N TYR A 94 0.04 5.78 -14.47
CA TYR A 94 -0.73 6.57 -15.42
C TYR A 94 0.18 7.67 -15.97
N VAL A 95 -0.02 7.99 -17.25
CA VAL A 95 0.70 9.06 -17.96
C VAL A 95 2.23 8.94 -17.74
N VAL A 96 2.80 7.83 -18.20
CA VAL A 96 4.24 7.52 -18.11
C VAL A 96 4.76 7.48 -16.66
N GLY A 97 3.88 7.43 -15.66
CA GLY A 97 4.26 7.40 -14.24
C GLY A 97 4.15 8.75 -13.53
N LEU A 98 3.70 9.81 -14.21
CA LEU A 98 3.37 11.09 -13.58
C LEU A 98 2.33 10.95 -12.47
N TYR A 99 1.49 9.91 -12.52
CA TYR A 99 0.70 9.50 -11.38
C TYR A 99 0.79 8.00 -11.23
N SER A 100 1.15 7.51 -10.05
CA SER A 100 1.15 6.08 -9.78
C SER A 100 0.43 5.77 -8.46
N LYS A 101 -0.18 4.59 -8.41
CA LYS A 101 -0.84 4.06 -7.23
C LYS A 101 -0.27 2.67 -6.97
N ILE A 102 0.33 2.50 -5.79
CA ILE A 102 0.94 1.26 -5.35
C ILE A 102 0.11 0.75 -4.18
N CYS A 103 -0.45 -0.44 -4.33
CA CYS A 103 -1.37 -1.01 -3.38
C CYS A 103 -0.87 -2.33 -2.85
N THR A 104 -0.87 -2.48 -1.53
CA THR A 104 -0.74 -3.76 -0.88
C THR A 104 -2.12 -4.39 -0.78
N VAL A 105 -2.27 -5.59 -1.32
CA VAL A 105 -3.49 -6.39 -1.25
C VAL A 105 -3.22 -7.56 -0.31
N VAL A 106 -4.11 -7.77 0.64
CA VAL A 106 -4.10 -8.95 1.50
C VAL A 106 -5.37 -9.72 1.27
N SER A 107 -5.26 -11.04 1.22
CA SER A 107 -6.39 -11.94 1.08
C SER A 107 -6.16 -13.16 1.96
N GLY A 108 -7.22 -13.72 2.52
CA GLY A 108 -7.10 -14.87 3.39
C GLY A 108 -8.45 -15.30 3.92
N ARG A 109 -8.47 -16.37 4.68
CA ARG A 109 -9.68 -16.86 5.33
C ARG A 109 -9.88 -16.16 6.67
N VAL A 110 -11.13 -16.03 7.07
CA VAL A 110 -11.52 -15.41 8.34
C VAL A 110 -11.86 -16.49 9.36
N GLY A 111 -11.06 -16.58 10.42
CA GLY A 111 -11.30 -17.45 11.56
C GLY A 111 -11.56 -16.66 12.85
N ARG A 112 -11.86 -17.37 13.93
CA ARG A 112 -12.02 -16.78 15.27
C ARG A 112 -11.16 -17.55 16.28
N PRO A 113 -10.45 -16.86 17.19
CA PRO A 113 -9.60 -17.52 18.18
C PRO A 113 -10.34 -18.53 19.07
#